data_AF-A0A6G3PWK0-F1
#
_entry.id   AF-A0A6G3PWK0-F1
#
_cell.length_a   1.000
_cell.length_b   1.000
_cell.length_c   1.000
_cell.angle_alpha   90.00
_cell.angle_beta   90.00
_cell.angle_gamma   90.00
#
_symmetry.space_group_name_H-M   'P 1'
#
loop_
_entity.id
_entity.type
_entity.pdbx_description
1 polymer ?
#
loop_
_entity_poly.entity_id
_entity_poly.type
_entity_poly.pdbx_seq_one_letter_code
_entity_poly.pdbx_strand_id
1 'polypeptide(L)'
;ANQLFVIDRLDQLWLEFVVPAELAAQMTSKFAHNAQIYFTTSNTQQKFSAKLMTLTPSADQQTGRLVARALVENSNLRLRPNMLVNIAVEQNVKTPFSS
;
A
#
# COMPACT_ATOMS: atom_id res chain seq x y z
N ALA A 1 -3.29 -9.72 -33.61
CA ALA A 1 -1.84 -9.68 -33.33
C ALA A 1 -1.57 -10.62 -32.16
N ASN A 2 -0.65 -11.57 -32.29
CA ASN A 2 -0.35 -12.56 -31.26
C ASN A 2 0.85 -12.07 -30.45
N GLN A 3 0.64 -11.70 -29.19
CA GLN A 3 1.72 -11.32 -28.29
C GLN A 3 2.59 -12.55 -28.00
N LEU A 4 3.88 -12.48 -28.35
CA LEU A 4 4.78 -13.63 -28.27
C LEU A 4 5.43 -13.79 -26.90
N PHE A 5 5.68 -12.70 -26.15
CA PHE A 5 6.19 -12.75 -24.76
C PHE A 5 5.76 -11.49 -23.98
N VAL A 6 5.57 -11.62 -22.66
CA VAL A 6 5.49 -10.51 -21.69
C VAL A 6 6.76 -10.59 -20.85
N ILE A 7 7.55 -9.52 -20.83
CA ILE A 7 8.71 -9.41 -19.92
C ILE A 7 8.25 -8.63 -18.70
N ASP A 8 7.91 -9.35 -17.63
CA ASP A 8 7.60 -8.71 -16.35
C ASP A 8 8.90 -8.30 -15.65
N ARG A 9 9.04 -6.99 -15.40
CA ARG A 9 10.06 -6.47 -14.49
C ARG A 9 9.59 -6.63 -13.05
N LEU A 10 10.09 -7.69 -12.40
CA LEU A 10 9.69 -8.07 -11.04
C LEU A 10 10.48 -7.32 -9.95
N ASP A 11 11.56 -6.65 -10.32
CA ASP A 11 12.39 -5.85 -9.41
C ASP A 11 11.68 -4.57 -8.93
N GLN A 12 10.71 -4.08 -9.70
CA GLN A 12 9.93 -2.87 -9.38
C GLN A 12 8.44 -3.15 -9.50
N LEU A 13 7.80 -3.42 -8.37
CA LEU A 13 6.36 -3.64 -8.30
C LEU A 13 5.66 -2.45 -7.65
N TRP A 14 4.48 -2.14 -8.18
CA TRP A 14 3.57 -1.17 -7.59
C TRP A 14 2.54 -1.88 -6.71
N LEU A 15 2.33 -1.32 -5.52
CA LEU A 15 1.21 -1.64 -4.65
C LEU A 15 0.21 -0.49 -4.73
N GLU A 16 -0.98 -0.75 -5.27
CA GLU A 16 -2.09 0.20 -5.34
C GLU A 16 -3.25 -0.30 -4.46
N PHE A 17 -3.81 0.60 -3.65
CA PHE A 17 -4.95 0.27 -2.80
C PHE A 17 -5.79 1.51 -2.46
N VAL A 18 -7.06 1.25 -2.14
CA VAL A 18 -8.00 2.28 -1.69
C VAL A 18 -7.94 2.36 -0.16
N VAL A 19 -7.78 3.58 0.35
CA VAL A 19 -7.84 3.90 1.77
C VAL A 19 -9.28 4.35 2.11
N PRO A 20 -9.95 3.68 3.05
CA PRO A 20 -11.23 4.13 3.58
C PRO A 20 -11.13 5.52 4.21
N ALA A 21 -12.21 6.30 4.17
CA ALA A 21 -12.22 7.68 4.66
C ALA A 21 -11.82 7.79 6.14
N GLU A 22 -12.18 6.80 6.94
CA GLU A 22 -11.89 6.71 8.38
C GLU A 22 -10.38 6.63 8.65
N LEU A 23 -9.60 6.16 7.68
CA LEU A 23 -8.14 6.02 7.76
C LEU A 23 -7.40 7.10 6.96
N ALA A 24 -8.11 7.97 6.23
CA ALA A 24 -7.53 8.96 5.34
C ALA A 24 -6.54 9.88 6.08
N ALA A 25 -6.91 10.43 7.24
CA ALA A 25 -6.05 11.31 8.03
C ALA A 25 -4.74 10.64 8.47
N GLN A 26 -4.81 9.37 8.86
CA GLN A 26 -3.65 8.59 9.30
C GLN A 26 -2.70 8.30 8.14
N MET A 27 -3.26 7.92 6.99
CA MET A 27 -2.50 7.69 5.77
C MET A 27 -1.87 8.98 5.23
N THR A 28 -2.56 10.12 5.29
CA THR A 28 -2.00 11.43 4.94
C THR A 28 -0.82 11.79 5.85
N SER A 29 -0.93 11.53 7.16
CA SER A 29 0.18 11.74 8.10
C SER A 29 1.37 10.84 7.77
N LYS A 30 1.15 9.53 7.51
CA LYS A 30 2.23 8.62 7.09
C LYS A 30 2.89 9.08 5.78
N PHE A 31 2.10 9.54 4.81
CA PHE A 31 2.61 10.06 3.55
C PHE A 31 3.50 11.29 3.75
N ALA A 32 3.06 12.26 4.56
CA ALA A 32 3.81 13.49 4.83
C ALA A 32 5.19 13.24 5.48
N HIS A 33 5.36 12.12 6.18
CA HIS A 33 6.63 11.73 6.81
C HIS A 33 7.46 10.75 5.94
N ASN A 34 7.09 10.56 4.67
CA ASN A 34 7.70 9.59 3.77
C ASN A 34 7.80 8.18 4.39
N ALA A 35 6.80 7.81 5.20
CA ALA A 35 6.84 6.56 5.96
C ALA A 35 6.70 5.35 5.05
N GLN A 36 7.36 4.26 5.46
CA GLN A 36 7.20 2.95 4.88
C GLN A 36 5.88 2.33 5.36
N ILE A 37 5.21 1.61 4.47
CA ILE A 37 4.04 0.79 4.80
C ILE A 37 4.43 -0.68 4.78
N TYR A 38 3.73 -1.47 5.58
CA TYR A 38 3.94 -2.91 5.65
C TYR A 38 2.69 -3.66 5.17
N PHE A 39 2.94 -4.77 4.49
CA PHE A 39 1.89 -5.66 4.03
C PHE A 39 2.33 -7.11 4.13
N THR A 40 1.37 -8.02 4.13
CA THR A 40 1.62 -9.46 4.08
C THR A 40 0.98 -10.07 2.85
N THR A 41 1.59 -11.11 2.30
CA THR A 41 0.93 -11.93 1.28
C THR A 41 -0.16 -12.77 1.93
N SER A 42 -1.34 -12.85 1.31
CA SER A 42 -2.48 -13.53 1.93
C SER A 42 -2.27 -15.04 2.12
N ASN A 43 -1.42 -15.67 1.29
CA ASN A 43 -1.19 -17.11 1.29
C ASN A 43 -0.12 -17.58 2.30
N THR A 44 0.96 -16.82 2.47
CA THR A 44 2.10 -17.23 3.33
C THR A 44 2.26 -16.36 4.57
N GLN A 45 1.50 -15.26 4.67
CA GLN A 45 1.66 -14.24 5.70
C GLN A 45 3.08 -13.64 5.76
N GLN A 46 3.90 -13.86 4.74
CA GLN A 46 5.23 -13.26 4.65
C GLN A 46 5.09 -11.75 4.57
N LYS A 47 5.82 -11.05 5.44
CA LYS A 47 5.83 -9.59 5.57
C LYS A 47 6.78 -8.96 4.55
N PHE A 48 6.32 -7.87 3.95
CA PHE A 48 7.06 -7.04 3.01
C PHE A 48 6.82 -5.57 3.33
N SER A 49 7.62 -4.71 2.71
CA SER A 49 7.56 -3.27 2.86
C SER A 49 7.43 -2.57 1.52
N ALA A 50 6.81 -1.39 1.53
CA ALA A 50 6.72 -0.51 0.38
C ALA A 50 6.85 0.95 0.81
N LYS A 51 7.46 1.77 -0.05
CA LYS A 51 7.54 3.21 0.13
C LYS A 51 6.33 3.88 -0.50
N LEU A 52 5.58 4.65 0.27
CA LEU A 52 4.44 5.38 -0.26
C LEU A 52 4.91 6.52 -1.19
N MET A 53 4.39 6.54 -2.42
CA MET A 53 4.82 7.46 -3.48
C MET A 53 3.76 8.51 -3.80
N THR A 54 2.49 8.09 -3.84
CA THR A 54 1.36 9.00 -4.08
C THR A 54 0.21 8.68 -3.15
N LEU A 55 -0.53 9.72 -2.80
CA LEU A 55 -1.79 9.64 -2.08
C LEU A 55 -2.73 10.71 -2.64
N THR A 56 -3.75 10.30 -3.38
CA THR A 56 -4.67 11.22 -4.06
C THR A 56 -6.11 10.92 -3.71
N PRO A 57 -7.02 11.90 -3.77
CA PRO A 57 -8.46 11.63 -3.68
C PRO A 57 -8.89 10.60 -4.73
N SER A 58 -9.78 9.68 -4.34
CA SER A 58 -10.47 8.82 -5.30
C SER A 58 -11.38 9.65 -6.20
N ALA A 59 -11.69 9.11 -7.39
CA ALA A 59 -12.63 9.73 -8.33
C ALA A 59 -14.05 9.84 -7.74
N ASP A 60 -14.41 8.92 -6.84
CA ASP A 60 -15.64 8.99 -6.05
C ASP A 60 -15.46 9.93 -4.86
N GLN A 61 -15.59 11.23 -5.12
CA GLN A 61 -15.44 12.33 -4.17
C GLN A 61 -16.48 12.26 -3.03
N GLN A 62 -17.63 11.59 -3.23
CA GLN A 62 -18.68 11.51 -2.20
C GLN A 62 -18.24 10.68 -0.99
N THR A 63 -17.28 9.77 -1.19
CA THR A 63 -16.86 8.83 -0.14
C THR A 63 -15.65 9.29 0.66
N GLY A 64 -14.93 10.35 0.26
CA GLY A 64 -13.72 10.83 0.94
C GLY A 64 -12.54 9.83 0.95
N ARG A 65 -12.59 8.79 0.11
CA ARG A 65 -11.55 7.76 0.00
C ARG A 65 -10.31 8.29 -0.72
N LEU A 66 -9.15 7.72 -0.39
CA LEU A 66 -7.89 8.01 -1.06
C LEU A 66 -7.42 6.80 -1.88
N VAL A 67 -6.66 7.04 -2.94
CA VAL A 67 -5.90 6.04 -3.67
C VAL A 67 -4.44 6.22 -3.30
N ALA A 68 -3.84 5.16 -2.75
CA ALA A 68 -2.45 5.08 -2.38
C ALA A 68 -1.69 4.27 -3.43
N ARG A 69 -0.53 4.77 -3.88
CA ARG A 69 0.45 3.98 -4.64
C ARG A 69 1.77 3.95 -3.91
N ALA A 70 2.32 2.76 -3.76
CA ALA A 70 3.59 2.52 -3.10
C ALA A 70 4.53 1.69 -3.99
N LEU A 71 5.82 1.99 -3.93
CA LEU A 71 6.87 1.23 -4.58
C LEU A 71 7.33 0.12 -3.64
N VAL A 72 7.22 -1.12 -4.09
CA VAL A 72 7.51 -2.31 -3.28
C VAL A 72 9.00 -2.63 -3.26
N GLU A 73 9.52 -2.97 -2.09
CA GLU A 73 10.86 -3.50 -1.93
C GLU A 73 10.85 -5.02 -2.19
N ASN A 74 11.03 -5.41 -3.46
CA ASN A 74 11.00 -6.82 -3.89
C ASN A 74 12.40 -7.37 -4.24
N SER A 75 13.41 -7.11 -3.42
CA SER A 75 14.80 -7.53 -3.68
C SER A 75 14.97 -9.06 -3.74
N ASN A 76 14.08 -9.82 -3.10
CA ASN A 76 14.08 -11.27 -3.10
C ASN A 76 13.28 -11.89 -4.26
N LEU A 77 12.66 -11.08 -5.12
CA LEU A 77 11.86 -11.48 -6.28
C LEU A 77 10.71 -12.47 -5.97
N ARG A 78 10.23 -12.49 -4.71
CA ARG A 78 9.17 -13.42 -4.28
C ARG A 78 7.77 -12.88 -4.58
N LEU A 79 7.64 -11.57 -4.75
CA LEU A 79 6.38 -10.96 -5.14
C LEU A 79 6.22 -10.98 -6.66
N ARG A 80 4.97 -11.18 -7.10
CA ARG A 80 4.56 -11.15 -8.50
C ARG A 80 3.40 -10.17 -8.69
N PRO A 81 3.20 -9.64 -9.91
CA PRO A 81 2.01 -8.87 -10.24
C PRO A 81 0.73 -9.63 -9.89
N ASN A 82 -0.33 -8.88 -9.56
CA ASN A 82 -1.67 -9.40 -9.25
C ASN A 82 -1.76 -10.32 -8.03
N MET A 83 -0.76 -10.32 -7.15
CA MET A 83 -0.85 -11.03 -5.87
C MET A 83 -1.77 -10.30 -4.89
N LEU A 84 -2.61 -11.07 -4.20
CA LEU A 84 -3.42 -10.54 -3.09
C LEU A 84 -2.53 -10.33 -1.85
N VAL A 85 -2.70 -9.17 -1.23
CA VAL A 85 -1.96 -8.77 -0.04
C VAL A 85 -2.89 -8.12 0.99
N ASN A 86 -2.47 -8.17 2.24
CA ASN A 86 -3.13 -7.47 3.34
C ASN A 86 -2.26 -6.32 3.81
N ILE A 87 -2.83 -5.13 3.96
CA ILE A 87 -2.09 -3.94 4.37
C ILE A 87 -2.44 -3.64 5.82
N ALA A 88 -1.41 -3.49 6.66
CA ALA A 88 -1.57 -3.09 8.04
C ALA A 88 -1.25 -1.59 8.17
N VAL A 89 -2.25 -0.81 8.57
CA VAL A 89 -2.06 0.60 8.95
C VAL A 89 -2.12 0.66 10.46
N GLU A 90 -0.98 0.91 11.10
CA GLU A 90 -0.92 1.14 12.54
C GLU A 90 -1.73 2.38 12.87
N GLN A 91 -2.80 2.18 13.64
CA GLN A 91 -3.56 3.27 14.21
C GLN A 91 -2.74 3.81 15.39
N ASN A 92 -2.21 5.03 15.25
CA ASN A 92 -1.75 5.79 16.42
C ASN A 92 -2.97 6.23 17.21
N VAL A 93 -3.60 5.30 17.93
CA VAL A 93 -4.55 5.64 18.98
C VAL A 93 -3.72 6.29 20.08
N LYS A 94 -3.71 7.62 20.12
CA LYS A 94 -3.36 8.32 21.37
C LYS A 94 -4.39 7.85 22.39
N THR A 95 -4.05 6.93 23.26
CA THR A 95 -4.84 6.60 24.45
C THR A 95 -5.01 7.89 25.24
N PRO A 96 -6.22 8.45 25.36
CA PRO A 96 -6.42 9.60 26.20
C PRO A 96 -6.47 9.09 27.65
N PHE A 97 -5.61 9.65 28.50
CA PHE A 97 -5.57 9.47 29.96
C PHE A 97 -5.00 8.14 30.48
N SER A 98 -3.74 8.19 30.92
CA SER A 98 -3.34 7.54 32.16
C SER A 98 -2.99 8.66 33.14
N SER A 99 -3.82 8.81 34.16
CA SER A 99 -3.63 9.71 35.30
C SER A 99 -2.51 9.24 36.22
#